data_AF-A0AAU2UNC6-F1
#
_entry.id   AF-A0AAU2UNC6-F1
#
_cell.length_a   1.000
_cell.length_b   1.000
_cell.length_c   1.000
_cell.angle_alpha   90.00
_cell.angle_beta   90.00
_cell.angle_gamma   90.00
#
_symmetry.space_group_name_H-M   'P 1'
#
loop_
_entity.id
_entity.type
_entity.pdbx_description
1 polymer ?
#
loop_
_entity_poly.entity_id
_entity_poly.type
_entity_poly.pdbx_seq_one_letter_code
_entity_poly.pdbx_strand_id
1 'polypeptide(L)'
;MGNTFHGGGRSLSMSNGGTDVFVDVLVLAVSDLAESVWQYRFATLLTLQDQGAMGRGVVGFDLEEIDWGSSTDERATAKDFILRVIDLALRRHRWDELGYEPPFAEGYLRQYREMVVTFDPAGAERQSGRFPFPGPEEAAMASCVRHRVLCAPAYWDACVFCNRSMAPR
;
A
#
# COMPACT_ATOMS: atom_id res chain seq x y z
N MET A 1 2.24 0.52 -20.59
CA MET A 1 3.09 -0.12 -19.56
C MET A 1 2.51 0.28 -18.20
N GLY A 2 2.36 -0.67 -17.28
CA GLY A 2 1.60 -0.48 -16.05
C GLY A 2 1.92 -1.56 -15.03
N ASN A 3 1.26 -1.50 -13.87
CA ASN A 3 1.46 -2.42 -12.75
C ASN A 3 0.16 -3.16 -12.47
N THR A 4 0.27 -4.36 -11.90
CA THR A 4 -0.89 -5.19 -11.56
C THR A 4 -0.78 -5.68 -10.13
N PHE A 5 -1.87 -5.56 -9.39
CA PHE A 5 -2.07 -6.15 -8.06
C PHE A 5 -3.02 -7.33 -8.22
N HIS A 6 -2.73 -8.48 -7.60
CA HIS A 6 -3.59 -9.67 -7.68
C HIS A 6 -4.19 -10.04 -6.32
N GLY A 7 -5.22 -10.88 -6.34
CA GLY A 7 -5.79 -11.44 -5.12
C GLY A 7 -7.04 -12.26 -5.40
N GLY A 8 -7.06 -13.53 -4.95
CA GLY A 8 -8.24 -14.38 -5.01
C GLY A 8 -8.75 -14.62 -6.43
N GLY A 9 -7.82 -14.76 -7.39
CA GLY A 9 -8.13 -14.92 -8.81
C GLY A 9 -8.59 -13.65 -9.53
N ARG A 10 -8.53 -12.49 -8.86
CA ARG A 10 -8.85 -11.17 -9.44
C ARG A 10 -7.57 -10.36 -9.60
N SER A 11 -7.63 -9.35 -10.47
CA SER A 11 -6.52 -8.41 -10.67
C SER A 11 -7.01 -6.97 -10.85
N LEU A 12 -6.13 -6.04 -10.47
CA LEU A 12 -6.26 -4.61 -10.69
C LEU A 12 -5.04 -4.15 -11.47
N SER A 13 -5.22 -3.86 -12.76
CA SER A 13 -4.18 -3.29 -13.61
C SER A 13 -4.31 -1.77 -13.69
N MET A 14 -3.20 -1.07 -13.50
CA MET A 14 -3.13 0.39 -13.49
C MET A 14 -2.01 0.88 -14.38
N SER A 15 -2.16 2.07 -14.95
CA SER A 15 -1.02 2.76 -15.57
C SER A 15 0.01 3.12 -14.50
N ASN A 16 1.25 3.46 -14.90
CA ASN A 16 2.26 3.93 -13.94
C ASN A 16 1.73 5.15 -13.15
N GLY A 17 1.17 6.15 -13.83
CA GLY A 17 0.58 7.31 -13.15
C GLY A 17 -0.61 6.94 -12.28
N GLY A 18 -1.47 6.00 -12.71
CA GLY A 18 -2.56 5.49 -11.87
C GLY A 18 -2.06 4.78 -10.61
N THR A 19 -0.95 4.06 -10.71
CA THR A 19 -0.31 3.39 -9.58
C THR A 19 0.30 4.39 -8.61
N ASP A 20 0.97 5.43 -9.10
CA ASP A 20 1.51 6.51 -8.26
C ASP A 20 0.43 7.14 -7.38
N VAL A 21 -0.70 7.47 -8.00
CA VAL A 21 -1.85 8.05 -7.32
C VAL A 21 -2.47 7.07 -6.32
N PHE A 22 -2.64 5.80 -6.70
CA PHE A 22 -3.20 4.77 -5.83
C PHE A 22 -2.34 4.55 -4.57
N VAL A 23 -1.01 4.53 -4.73
CA VAL A 23 -0.07 4.39 -3.61
C VAL A 23 -0.12 5.61 -2.72
N ASP A 24 -0.13 6.83 -3.27
CA ASP A 24 -0.16 8.07 -2.48
C ASP A 24 -1.34 8.11 -1.52
N VAL A 25 -2.55 7.84 -2.02
CA VAL A 25 -3.78 7.93 -1.21
C VAL A 25 -3.83 6.85 -0.14
N LEU A 26 -3.26 5.67 -0.40
CA LEU A 26 -3.14 4.60 0.60
C LEU A 26 -2.06 4.93 1.64
N VAL A 27 -0.93 5.51 1.24
CA VAL A 27 0.15 5.93 2.16
C VAL A 27 -0.33 7.04 3.10
N LEU A 28 -1.13 8.00 2.62
CA LEU A 28 -1.76 9.00 3.48
C LEU A 28 -2.66 8.34 4.53
N ALA A 29 -3.55 7.43 4.10
CA ALA A 29 -4.51 6.77 4.99
C ALA A 29 -3.84 5.81 5.99
N VAL A 30 -2.88 4.98 5.56
CA VAL A 30 -2.19 4.04 6.44
C VAL A 30 -1.36 4.76 7.51
N SER A 31 -0.81 5.93 7.16
CA SER A 31 0.04 6.69 8.08
C SER A 31 -0.73 7.28 9.26
N ASP A 32 -2.02 7.56 9.08
CA ASP A 32 -2.90 8.04 10.15
C ASP A 32 -3.53 6.89 10.97
N LEU A 33 -3.52 5.66 10.46
CA LEU A 33 -4.22 4.52 11.07
C LEU A 33 -3.30 3.48 11.73
N ALA A 34 -2.04 3.38 11.32
CA ALA A 34 -1.16 2.33 11.80
C ALA A 34 -0.69 2.63 13.24
N GLU A 35 -0.90 1.65 14.13
CA GLU A 35 -0.58 1.69 15.55
C GLU A 35 0.13 0.42 16.03
N SER A 36 0.16 -0.64 15.22
CA SER A 36 0.79 -1.92 15.57
C SER A 36 1.88 -2.34 14.58
N VAL A 37 2.79 -3.21 15.02
CA VAL A 37 3.91 -3.73 14.20
C VAL A 37 3.41 -4.31 12.88
N TRP A 38 2.33 -5.09 12.90
CA TRP A 38 1.75 -5.64 11.67
C TRP A 38 1.27 -4.56 10.71
N GLN A 39 0.63 -3.51 11.22
CA GLN A 39 0.14 -2.37 10.44
C GLN A 39 1.29 -1.55 9.85
N TYR A 40 2.39 -1.38 10.60
CA TYR A 40 3.61 -0.76 10.10
C TYR A 40 4.32 -1.60 9.03
N ARG A 41 4.26 -2.94 9.11
CA ARG A 41 4.75 -3.84 8.03
C ARG A 41 3.91 -3.66 6.75
N PHE A 42 2.59 -3.53 6.88
CA PHE A 42 1.72 -3.21 5.75
C PHE A 42 2.02 -1.82 5.16
N ALA A 43 2.26 -0.82 6.01
CA ALA A 43 2.72 0.49 5.56
C ALA A 43 4.04 0.40 4.77
N THR A 44 5.01 -0.38 5.26
CA THR A 44 6.25 -0.68 4.51
C THR A 44 5.94 -1.25 3.13
N LEU A 45 5.08 -2.27 3.03
CA LEU A 45 4.70 -2.88 1.75
C LEU A 45 4.17 -1.83 0.76
N LEU A 46 3.35 -0.88 1.24
CA LEU A 46 2.87 0.23 0.41
C LEU A 46 4.01 1.16 -0.04
N THR A 47 4.98 1.47 0.82
CA THR A 47 6.14 2.29 0.43
C THR A 47 7.03 1.60 -0.62
N LEU A 48 7.08 0.27 -0.63
CA LEU A 48 7.78 -0.51 -1.66
C LEU A 48 7.10 -0.39 -3.04
N GLN A 49 5.92 0.21 -3.12
CA GLN A 49 5.23 0.48 -4.38
C GLN A 49 5.51 1.89 -4.93
N ASP A 50 6.37 2.68 -4.27
CA ASP A 50 6.80 3.98 -4.78
C ASP A 50 7.69 3.81 -6.02
N GLN A 51 7.09 4.06 -7.18
CA GLN A 51 7.80 3.98 -8.47
C GLN A 51 8.87 5.07 -8.64
N GLY A 52 8.86 6.13 -7.82
CA GLY A 52 9.95 7.10 -7.77
C GLY A 52 11.26 6.50 -7.24
N ALA A 53 11.17 5.54 -6.32
CA ALA A 53 12.31 4.83 -5.75
C ALA A 53 12.61 3.51 -6.48
N MET A 54 11.58 2.71 -6.79
CA MET A 54 11.72 1.39 -7.40
C MET A 54 11.97 1.41 -8.91
N GLY A 55 11.56 2.49 -9.59
CA GLY A 55 11.43 2.53 -11.04
C GLY A 55 10.01 2.16 -11.50
N ARG A 56 9.66 2.55 -12.73
CA ARG A 56 8.32 2.39 -13.29
C ARG A 56 8.08 0.98 -13.82
N GLY A 57 6.87 0.44 -13.62
CA GLY A 57 6.44 -0.85 -14.19
C GLY A 57 6.99 -2.10 -13.47
N VAL A 58 7.61 -1.93 -12.30
CA VAL A 58 8.18 -3.03 -11.51
C VAL A 58 7.49 -3.25 -10.16
N VAL A 59 6.44 -2.47 -9.87
CA VAL A 59 5.70 -2.54 -8.60
C VAL A 59 4.40 -3.34 -8.78
N GLY A 60 3.70 -3.59 -7.68
CA GLY A 60 2.54 -4.46 -7.57
C GLY A 60 2.84 -5.64 -6.64
N PHE A 61 1.87 -5.98 -5.79
CA PHE A 61 1.93 -7.12 -4.89
C PHE A 61 0.61 -7.88 -4.92
N ASP A 62 0.65 -9.12 -4.47
CA ASP A 62 -0.49 -10.02 -4.44
C ASP A 62 -1.06 -10.10 -3.01
N LEU A 63 -2.38 -10.21 -2.86
CA LEU A 63 -2.98 -10.42 -1.53
C LEU A 63 -2.48 -11.72 -0.88
N GLU A 64 -2.10 -12.70 -1.69
CA GLU A 64 -1.45 -13.94 -1.30
C GLU A 64 -0.04 -13.72 -0.69
N GLU A 65 0.63 -12.61 -1.00
CA GLU A 65 1.95 -12.28 -0.46
C GLU A 65 1.87 -11.71 0.96
N ILE A 66 0.71 -11.22 1.40
CA ILE A 66 0.54 -10.63 2.74
C ILE A 66 0.61 -11.72 3.81
N ASP A 67 1.40 -11.46 4.86
CA ASP A 67 1.40 -12.27 6.08
C ASP A 67 0.13 -12.00 6.89
N TRP A 68 -0.99 -12.64 6.53
CA TRP A 68 -2.28 -12.47 7.22
C TRP A 68 -2.30 -13.00 8.66
N GLY A 69 -1.22 -13.62 9.13
CA GLY A 69 -1.17 -14.26 10.44
C GLY A 69 -1.60 -15.73 10.43
N SER A 70 -1.38 -16.36 11.58
CA SER A 70 -1.49 -17.80 11.77
C SER A 70 -2.87 -18.24 12.26
N SER A 71 -3.57 -17.38 12.99
CA SER A 71 -4.89 -17.63 13.55
C SER A 71 -6.01 -16.95 12.76
N THR A 72 -7.24 -17.43 12.94
CA THR A 72 -8.44 -16.82 12.34
C THR A 72 -8.61 -15.37 12.78
N ASP A 73 -8.31 -15.05 14.04
CA ASP A 73 -8.47 -13.70 14.60
C ASP A 73 -7.42 -12.73 14.04
N GLU A 74 -6.16 -13.19 13.89
CA GLU A 74 -5.10 -12.39 13.25
C GLU A 74 -5.49 -12.06 11.80
N ARG A 75 -5.97 -13.05 11.05
CA ARG A 75 -6.43 -12.88 9.65
C ARG A 75 -7.58 -11.89 9.53
N ALA A 76 -8.57 -12.02 10.42
CA ALA A 76 -9.71 -11.10 10.45
C ALA A 76 -9.26 -9.68 10.81
N THR A 77 -8.35 -9.52 11.77
CA THR A 77 -7.82 -8.23 12.20
C THR A 77 -7.01 -7.55 11.10
N ALA A 78 -6.15 -8.30 10.41
CA ALA A 78 -5.38 -7.84 9.27
C ALA A 78 -6.29 -7.35 8.13
N LYS A 79 -7.32 -8.14 7.81
CA LYS A 79 -8.30 -7.81 6.76
C LYS A 79 -9.14 -6.60 7.10
N ASP A 80 -9.63 -6.51 8.34
CA ASP A 80 -10.33 -5.31 8.81
C ASP A 80 -9.45 -4.06 8.68
N PHE A 81 -8.18 -4.13 9.08
CA PHE A 81 -7.28 -3.00 8.97
C PHE A 81 -7.09 -2.52 7.53
N ILE A 82 -6.82 -3.43 6.59
CA ILE A 82 -6.67 -3.07 5.17
C ILE A 82 -7.95 -2.41 4.64
N LEU A 83 -9.13 -2.95 4.99
CA LEU A 83 -10.41 -2.35 4.61
C LEU A 83 -10.59 -0.96 5.21
N ARG A 84 -10.21 -0.73 6.48
CA ARG A 84 -10.24 0.60 7.11
C ARG A 84 -9.32 1.60 6.42
N VAL A 85 -8.13 1.17 5.99
CA VAL A 85 -7.21 2.00 5.20
C VAL A 85 -7.85 2.41 3.87
N ILE A 86 -8.42 1.47 3.14
CA ILE A 86 -9.10 1.74 1.87
C ILE A 86 -10.32 2.65 2.07
N ASP A 87 -11.13 2.40 3.10
CA ASP A 87 -12.32 3.20 3.42
C ASP A 87 -11.96 4.63 3.85
N LEU A 88 -10.83 4.82 4.54
CA LEU A 88 -10.31 6.16 4.83
C LEU A 88 -9.84 6.86 3.55
N ALA A 89 -9.11 6.17 2.67
CA ALA A 89 -8.71 6.72 1.38
C ALA A 89 -9.91 7.07 0.49
N LEU A 90 -10.97 6.24 0.48
CA LEU A 90 -12.22 6.50 -0.25
C LEU A 90 -12.98 7.73 0.27
N ARG A 91 -12.79 8.09 1.54
CA ARG A 91 -13.30 9.37 2.11
C ARG A 91 -12.44 10.58 1.71
N ARG A 92 -11.55 10.42 0.74
CA ARG A 92 -10.63 11.45 0.23
C ARG A 92 -9.74 12.04 1.31
N HIS A 93 -9.35 11.21 2.28
CA HIS A 93 -8.52 11.63 3.40
C HIS A 93 -7.20 12.23 2.93
N ARG A 94 -6.98 13.52 3.23
CA ARG A 94 -5.77 14.30 2.93
C ARG A 94 -5.45 14.40 1.43
N TRP A 95 -6.42 14.21 0.54
CA TRP A 95 -6.17 14.32 -0.91
C TRP A 95 -5.82 15.76 -1.34
N ASP A 96 -6.21 16.75 -0.56
CA ASP A 96 -5.83 18.15 -0.74
C ASP A 96 -4.32 18.39 -0.63
N GLU A 97 -3.58 17.49 0.05
CA GLU A 97 -2.13 17.56 0.19
C GLU A 97 -1.36 17.08 -1.05
N LEU A 98 -2.03 16.39 -1.99
CA LEU A 98 -1.41 15.82 -3.20
C LEU A 98 -0.95 16.90 -4.18
N GLY A 99 -1.57 18.08 -4.16
CA GLY A 99 -1.30 19.15 -5.13
C GLY A 99 -1.79 18.84 -6.56
N TYR A 100 -2.56 17.77 -6.75
CA TYR A 100 -3.23 17.38 -7.99
C TYR A 100 -4.57 16.68 -7.67
N GLU A 101 -5.54 16.74 -8.59
CA GLU A 101 -6.78 15.95 -8.46
C GLU A 101 -6.52 14.52 -8.97
N PRO A 102 -6.88 13.47 -8.21
CA PRO A 102 -6.68 12.08 -8.61
C PRO A 102 -7.95 11.45 -9.22
N PRO A 103 -8.30 11.71 -10.50
CA PRO A 103 -9.62 11.39 -11.06
C PRO A 103 -9.95 9.89 -11.10
N PHE A 104 -8.96 9.01 -11.11
CA PHE A 104 -9.14 7.56 -11.20
C PHE A 104 -8.98 6.83 -9.86
N ALA A 105 -8.51 7.51 -8.80
CA ALA A 105 -8.20 6.89 -7.52
C ALA A 105 -9.40 6.19 -6.89
N GLU A 106 -10.58 6.83 -6.92
CA GLU A 106 -11.78 6.23 -6.35
C GLU A 106 -12.16 4.91 -7.04
N GLY A 107 -11.99 4.83 -8.37
CA GLY A 107 -12.25 3.61 -9.13
C GLY A 107 -11.32 2.47 -8.73
N TYR A 108 -10.02 2.77 -8.63
CA TYR A 108 -9.02 1.80 -8.19
C TYR A 108 -9.24 1.34 -6.75
N LEU A 109 -9.56 2.27 -5.84
CA LEU A 109 -9.86 1.95 -4.45
C LEU A 109 -11.10 1.08 -4.30
N ARG A 110 -12.18 1.35 -5.05
CA ARG A 110 -13.39 0.51 -5.03
C ARG A 110 -13.09 -0.91 -5.53
N GLN A 111 -12.38 -1.04 -6.65
CA GLN A 111 -12.00 -2.35 -7.18
C GLN A 111 -11.08 -3.11 -6.21
N TYR A 112 -10.08 -2.46 -5.65
CA TYR A 112 -9.18 -3.07 -4.68
C TYR A 112 -9.91 -3.47 -3.39
N ARG A 113 -10.83 -2.63 -2.90
CA ARG A 113 -11.71 -2.95 -1.78
C ARG A 113 -12.50 -4.23 -2.04
N GLU A 114 -13.12 -4.35 -3.22
CA GLU A 114 -13.86 -5.55 -3.58
C GLU A 114 -12.96 -6.79 -3.60
N MET A 115 -11.73 -6.68 -4.13
CA MET A 115 -10.76 -7.77 -4.10
C MET A 115 -10.49 -8.22 -2.67
N VAL A 116 -10.17 -7.29 -1.76
CA VAL A 116 -9.93 -7.57 -0.33
C VAL A 116 -11.16 -8.17 0.35
N VAL A 117 -12.37 -7.65 0.08
CA VAL A 117 -13.63 -8.20 0.63
C VAL A 117 -13.81 -9.66 0.24
N THR A 118 -13.61 -10.00 -1.04
CA THR A 118 -13.81 -11.35 -1.56
C THR A 118 -12.68 -12.31 -1.23
N PHE A 119 -11.50 -11.80 -0.91
CA PHE A 119 -10.32 -12.61 -0.62
C PHE A 119 -10.48 -13.39 0.68
N ASP A 120 -10.16 -14.69 0.67
CA ASP A 120 -10.11 -15.52 1.88
C ASP A 120 -8.64 -15.70 2.34
N PRO A 121 -8.21 -15.04 3.42
CA PRO A 121 -6.86 -15.19 3.96
C PRO A 121 -6.51 -16.61 4.40
N ALA A 122 -7.49 -17.48 4.66
CA ALA A 122 -7.21 -18.85 5.06
C ALA A 122 -6.64 -19.69 3.91
N GLY A 123 -6.96 -19.33 2.65
CA GLY A 123 -6.44 -19.96 1.44
C GLY A 123 -5.12 -19.36 0.93
N ALA A 124 -4.62 -18.29 1.57
CA ALA A 124 -3.33 -17.72 1.24
C ALA A 124 -2.21 -18.68 1.66
N GLU A 125 -1.71 -19.49 0.73
CA GLU A 125 -0.43 -20.15 0.92
C GLU A 125 0.64 -19.05 1.03
N ARG A 126 1.61 -19.22 1.95
CA ARG A 126 2.78 -18.32 2.06
C ARG A 126 3.64 -18.50 0.81
N GLN A 127 3.23 -17.88 -0.29
CA GLN A 127 3.97 -17.91 -1.54
C GLN A 127 5.09 -16.89 -1.45
N SER A 128 6.29 -17.31 -1.88
CA SER A 128 7.40 -16.41 -2.17
C SER A 128 7.08 -15.64 -3.44
N GLY A 129 6.33 -14.56 -3.29
CA GLY A 129 6.00 -13.68 -4.40
C GLY A 129 7.11 -12.65 -4.69
N ARG A 130 6.83 -11.70 -5.57
CA ARG A 130 7.82 -10.73 -6.08
C ARG A 130 8.29 -9.76 -5.01
N PHE A 131 7.40 -9.43 -4.07
CA PHE A 131 7.70 -8.63 -2.88
C PHE A 131 7.28 -9.40 -1.64
N PRO A 132 8.21 -10.04 -0.92
CA PRO A 132 7.86 -10.70 0.33
C PRO A 132 7.29 -9.67 1.31
N PHE A 133 6.27 -10.06 2.08
CA PHE A 133 5.74 -9.17 3.11
C PHE A 133 6.84 -8.80 4.11
N PRO A 134 7.04 -7.50 4.42
CA PRO A 134 8.16 -7.05 5.23
C PRO A 134 8.22 -7.73 6.60
N GLY A 135 9.43 -7.97 7.11
CA GLY A 135 9.70 -8.45 8.46
C GLY A 135 9.37 -7.41 9.54
N PRO A 136 9.20 -7.82 10.81
CA PRO A 136 8.99 -6.88 11.93
C PRO A 136 10.06 -5.80 12.08
N GLU A 137 11.31 -6.12 11.77
CA GLU A 137 12.46 -5.21 11.78
C GLU A 137 12.46 -4.18 10.64
N GLU A 138 11.70 -4.46 9.58
CA GLU A 138 11.56 -3.62 8.39
C GLU A 138 10.30 -2.72 8.45
N ALA A 139 9.59 -2.74 9.59
CA ALA A 139 8.35 -2.01 9.80
C ALA A 139 8.54 -0.48 9.74
N ALA A 140 7.67 0.20 9.00
CA ALA A 140 7.71 1.64 8.79
C ALA A 140 7.24 2.41 10.03
N MET A 141 8.08 2.46 11.06
CA MET A 141 7.80 3.15 12.33
C MET A 141 8.31 4.61 12.37
N ALA A 142 9.12 5.00 11.39
CA ALA A 142 9.56 6.38 11.24
C ALA A 142 8.52 7.19 10.44
N SER A 143 8.43 8.49 10.70
CA SER A 143 7.55 9.40 9.96
C SER A 143 8.34 10.54 9.32
N CYS A 144 8.00 10.87 8.07
CA CYS A 144 8.48 12.07 7.42
C CYS A 144 7.88 13.31 8.11
N VAL A 145 8.72 14.18 8.66
CA VAL A 145 8.25 15.41 9.35
C VAL A 145 7.51 16.34 8.39
N ARG A 146 7.94 16.44 7.13
CA ARG A 146 7.34 17.35 6.14
C ARG A 146 5.96 16.90 5.69
N HIS A 147 5.81 15.62 5.38
CA HIS A 147 4.59 15.08 4.75
C HIS A 147 3.71 14.29 5.74
N ARG A 148 4.15 14.09 6.99
CA ARG A 148 3.45 13.34 8.03
C ARG A 148 2.95 11.99 7.52
N VAL A 149 3.86 11.25 6.87
CA VAL A 149 3.62 9.89 6.40
C VAL A 149 4.71 8.95 6.88
N LEU A 150 4.35 7.69 7.05
CA LEU A 150 5.28 6.65 7.44
C LEU A 150 6.33 6.42 6.36
N CYS A 151 7.55 6.18 6.82
CA CYS A 151 8.72 5.86 5.99
C CYS A 151 9.23 4.48 6.39
N ALA A 152 9.71 3.73 5.41
CA ALA A 152 10.44 2.49 5.64
C ALA A 152 11.96 2.74 5.50
N PRO A 153 12.64 3.23 6.55
CA PRO A 153 14.07 3.59 6.48
C PRO A 153 14.99 2.40 6.20
N ALA A 154 14.50 1.17 6.36
CA ALA A 154 15.22 -0.04 5.94
C ALA A 154 15.42 -0.11 4.42
N TYR A 155 14.59 0.59 3.64
CA TYR A 155 14.63 0.57 2.17
C TYR A 155 14.92 1.94 1.57
N TRP A 156 14.37 3.01 2.14
CA TRP A 156 14.36 4.33 1.52
C TRP A 156 14.89 5.43 2.43
N ASP A 157 15.71 6.31 1.86
CA ASP A 157 16.18 7.52 2.55
C ASP A 157 15.10 8.62 2.65
N ALA A 158 14.01 8.50 1.89
CA ALA A 158 12.96 9.50 1.79
C ALA A 158 11.57 8.87 1.61
N CYS A 159 10.53 9.61 2.01
CA CYS A 159 9.15 9.19 1.81
C CYS A 159 8.69 9.32 0.35
N VAL A 160 7.55 8.70 0.04
CA VAL A 160 6.97 8.65 -1.32
C VAL A 160 6.78 10.03 -1.97
N PHE A 161 6.54 11.08 -1.17
CA PHE A 161 6.40 12.46 -1.66
C PHE A 161 7.73 13.21 -1.78
N CYS A 162 8.70 12.91 -0.91
CA CYS A 162 10.03 13.50 -0.98
C CYS A 162 10.79 13.00 -2.22
N ASN A 163 10.68 11.70 -2.54
CA ASN A 163 11.34 11.09 -3.71
C ASN A 163 10.96 11.78 -5.02
N ARG A 164 9.68 12.11 -5.19
CA ARG A 164 9.17 12.80 -6.39
C ARG A 164 9.59 14.26 -6.48
N SER A 165 9.90 14.88 -5.34
CA SER A 165 10.43 16.25 -5.31
C SER A 165 11.91 16.32 -5.73
N MET A 166 12.60 15.18 -5.72
CA MET A 166 14.03 15.05 -6.05
C MET A 166 14.27 14.55 -7.48
N ALA A 167 13.27 13.94 -8.13
CA ALA A 167 13.39 13.50 -9.52
C ALA A 167 13.38 14.70 -10.49
N PRO A 168 14.30 14.77 -11.49
CA PRO A 168 14.22 15.79 -12.53
C PRO A 168 12.92 15.63 -13.32
N ARG A 169 12.22 16.74 -13.54
CA ARG A 169 10.97 16.81 -14.31
C ARG A 169 11.17 16.44 -15.77
#